data_AF-A0AAN6HBW9-F1
#
_entry.id   AF-A0AAN6HBW9-F1
#
_cell.length_a   1.000
_cell.length_b   1.000
_cell.length_c   1.000
_cell.angle_alpha   90.00
_cell.angle_beta   90.00
_cell.angle_gamma   90.00
#
_symmetry.space_group_name_H-M   'P 1'
#
loop_
_entity.id
_entity.type
_entity.pdbx_description
1 polymer ?
#
loop_
_entity_poly.entity_id
_entity_poly.type
_entity_poly.pdbx_seq_one_letter_code
_entity_poly.pdbx_strand_id
1 'polypeptide(L)'
;MESQVAEQAFWNTVFPNQIDAASFNPTIPVKPLVDNKFVLEGFTLEAVNVGHSDTDNTTFLHVPALDMAVTGDVVYNDVHLWMTESPSQAKKDAWIESLDELEAFDPGMVIASHHKPGGVDGAFNIEATRDYIRKFGVLAKEAGNAEELYGKVLAAFPQRIGLAVLWLSCMAQFA
;
A
#
# COMPACT_ATOMS: atom_id res chain seq x y z
N MET A 1 9.18 -1.65 -19.11
CA MET A 1 10.62 -1.49 -19.41
C MET A 1 11.08 -0.08 -19.11
N GLU A 2 10.43 0.97 -19.62
CA GLU A 2 10.72 2.36 -19.19
C GLU A 2 10.39 2.63 -17.71
N SER A 3 9.26 2.08 -17.20
CA SER A 3 8.88 2.19 -15.79
C SER A 3 9.92 1.58 -14.84
N GLN A 4 10.42 0.38 -15.16
CA GLN A 4 11.37 -0.36 -14.33
C GLN A 4 12.75 0.33 -14.26
N VAL A 5 13.18 0.99 -15.34
CA VAL A 5 14.42 1.78 -15.35
C VAL A 5 14.28 3.04 -14.48
N ALA A 6 13.13 3.72 -14.55
CA ALA A 6 12.87 4.89 -13.72
C ALA A 6 12.77 4.53 -12.23
N GLU A 7 12.07 3.44 -11.91
CA GLU A 7 11.96 2.88 -10.57
C GLU A 7 13.34 2.49 -10.01
N GLN A 8 14.15 1.77 -10.79
CA GLN A 8 15.52 1.41 -10.42
C GLN A 8 16.39 2.65 -10.15
N ALA A 9 16.30 3.67 -11.01
CA ALA A 9 17.06 4.91 -10.82
C ALA A 9 16.63 5.65 -9.54
N PHE A 10 15.32 5.70 -9.26
CA PHE A 10 14.78 6.31 -8.05
C PHE A 10 15.28 5.58 -6.79
N TRP A 11 15.09 4.25 -6.71
CA TRP A 11 15.48 3.50 -5.52
C TRP A 11 16.99 3.46 -5.28
N ASN A 12 17.80 3.38 -6.33
CA ASN A 12 19.26 3.51 -6.20
C ASN A 12 19.70 4.90 -5.74
N THR A 13 18.91 5.95 -6.01
CA THR A 13 19.17 7.30 -5.51
C THR A 13 18.85 7.40 -4.01
N VAL A 14 17.73 6.82 -3.58
CA VAL A 14 17.30 6.83 -2.17
C VAL A 14 18.17 5.93 -1.29
N PHE A 15 18.55 4.76 -1.81
CA PHE A 15 19.30 3.72 -1.11
C PHE A 15 20.62 3.37 -1.82
N PRO A 16 21.58 4.31 -1.89
CA PRO A 16 22.79 4.13 -2.66
C PRO A 16 23.60 2.93 -2.13
N ASN A 17 23.91 2.00 -3.03
CA ASN A 17 24.67 0.77 -2.78
C ASN A 17 24.04 -0.20 -1.76
N GLN A 18 22.74 -0.07 -1.49
CA GLN A 18 22.03 -0.98 -0.56
C GLN A 18 21.08 -1.96 -1.28
N ILE A 19 20.91 -1.80 -2.59
CA ILE A 19 20.05 -2.67 -3.40
C ILE A 19 20.95 -3.47 -4.35
N ASP A 20 20.88 -4.80 -4.25
CA ASP A 20 21.58 -5.67 -5.18
C ASP A 20 21.01 -5.47 -6.59
N ALA A 21 21.88 -5.35 -7.60
CA ALA A 21 21.47 -5.25 -9.00
C ALA A 21 20.58 -6.42 -9.44
N ALA A 22 20.76 -7.60 -8.84
CA ALA A 22 19.91 -8.76 -9.07
C ALA A 22 18.44 -8.53 -8.67
N SER A 23 18.16 -7.62 -7.73
CA SER A 23 16.78 -7.30 -7.27
C SER A 23 15.92 -6.74 -8.38
N PHE A 24 16.52 -6.18 -9.44
CA PHE A 24 15.82 -5.64 -10.61
C PHE A 24 15.69 -6.64 -11.75
N ASN A 25 16.14 -7.89 -11.59
CA ASN A 25 16.10 -8.88 -12.65
C ASN A 25 14.67 -9.46 -12.80
N PRO A 26 13.95 -9.17 -13.89
CA PRO A 26 12.58 -9.66 -14.08
C PRO A 26 12.52 -11.16 -14.43
N THR A 27 13.67 -11.82 -14.61
CA THR A 27 13.76 -13.22 -15.01
C THR A 27 14.10 -14.16 -13.85
N ILE A 28 14.05 -13.68 -12.61
CA ILE A 28 14.23 -14.54 -11.43
C ILE A 28 13.15 -15.64 -11.48
N PRO A 29 13.55 -16.93 -11.53
CA PRO A 29 12.58 -18.02 -11.58
C PRO A 29 11.83 -18.08 -10.25
N VAL A 30 10.53 -17.81 -10.30
CA VAL A 30 9.63 -17.97 -9.15
C VAL A 30 8.84 -19.27 -9.29
N LYS A 31 8.66 -19.97 -8.18
CA LYS A 31 7.76 -21.12 -8.11
C LYS A 31 6.39 -20.60 -7.67
N PRO A 32 5.35 -20.68 -8.50
CA PRO A 32 4.01 -20.25 -8.08
C PRO A 32 3.50 -21.13 -6.94
N LEU A 33 2.66 -20.55 -6.09
CA LEU A 33 1.92 -21.29 -5.09
C LEU A 33 0.93 -22.24 -5.78
N VAL A 34 0.80 -23.45 -5.25
CA VAL A 34 -0.24 -24.39 -5.71
C VAL A 34 -1.56 -23.92 -5.12
N ASP A 35 -2.57 -23.74 -5.96
CA ASP A 35 -3.91 -23.26 -5.58
C ASP A 35 -3.90 -21.93 -4.79
N ASN A 36 -2.87 -21.09 -5.00
CA ASN A 36 -2.61 -19.86 -4.23
C ASN A 36 -2.48 -20.08 -2.71
N LYS A 37 -2.02 -21.25 -2.27
CA LYS A 37 -1.93 -21.58 -0.85
C LYS A 37 -0.54 -22.08 -0.44
N PHE A 38 -0.21 -21.87 0.83
CA PHE A 38 0.88 -22.55 1.50
C PHE A 38 0.55 -22.78 2.98
N VAL A 39 1.34 -23.64 3.63
CA VAL A 39 1.19 -23.94 5.06
C VAL A 39 2.40 -23.42 5.81
N LEU A 40 2.15 -22.65 6.87
CA LEU A 40 3.16 -22.19 7.82
C LEU A 40 2.69 -22.59 9.22
N GLU A 41 3.52 -23.36 9.93
CA GLU A 41 3.25 -23.77 11.33
C GLU A 41 1.87 -24.44 11.55
N GLY A 42 1.35 -25.12 10.51
CA GLY A 42 0.04 -25.78 10.57
C GLY A 42 -1.15 -24.91 10.18
N PHE A 43 -0.92 -23.62 9.91
CA PHE A 43 -1.93 -22.71 9.37
C PHE A 43 -1.86 -22.65 7.84
N THR A 44 -3.00 -22.72 7.18
CA THR A 44 -3.11 -22.47 5.74
C THR A 44 -3.21 -20.97 5.50
N LEU A 45 -2.30 -20.44 4.68
CA LEU A 45 -2.33 -19.07 4.19
C LEU A 45 -2.78 -19.09 2.73
N GLU A 46 -3.82 -18.32 2.43
CA GLU A 46 -4.40 -18.20 1.10
C GLU A 46 -4.06 -16.83 0.52
N ALA A 47 -3.27 -16.81 -0.56
CA ALA A 47 -2.92 -15.59 -1.25
C ALA A 47 -4.06 -15.16 -2.17
N VAL A 48 -4.51 -13.91 -2.02
CA VAL A 48 -5.56 -13.29 -2.82
C VAL A 48 -4.95 -12.12 -3.57
N ASN A 49 -5.11 -12.08 -4.90
CA ASN A 49 -4.64 -10.99 -5.73
C ASN A 49 -5.77 -9.98 -5.90
N VAL A 50 -5.50 -8.73 -5.49
CA VAL A 50 -6.47 -7.63 -5.50
C VAL A 50 -6.16 -6.58 -6.56
N GLY A 51 -5.12 -6.78 -7.38
CA GLY A 51 -4.75 -5.86 -8.43
C GLY A 51 -3.89 -4.71 -7.93
N HIS A 52 -4.49 -3.57 -7.54
CA HIS A 52 -3.76 -2.33 -7.24
C HIS A 52 -3.97 -1.83 -5.81
N SER A 53 -2.88 -1.48 -5.13
CA SER A 53 -2.86 -0.74 -3.87
C SER A 53 -1.91 0.46 -3.98
N ASP A 54 -1.00 0.62 -3.02
CA ASP A 54 0.18 1.44 -3.16
C ASP A 54 1.11 1.02 -4.34
N THR A 55 0.96 -0.18 -4.90
CA THR A 55 1.57 -0.62 -6.16
C THR A 55 0.68 -1.61 -6.92
N ASP A 56 1.10 -2.03 -8.12
CA ASP A 56 0.42 -3.02 -8.95
C ASP A 56 0.79 -4.47 -8.59
N ASN A 57 -0.12 -5.40 -8.89
CA ASN A 57 -0.01 -6.84 -8.58
C ASN A 57 0.03 -7.14 -7.07
N THR A 58 -0.68 -6.35 -6.29
CA THR A 58 -0.75 -6.52 -4.84
C THR A 58 -1.53 -7.76 -4.46
N THR A 59 -1.08 -8.40 -3.39
CA THR A 59 -1.74 -9.55 -2.79
C THR A 59 -1.88 -9.36 -1.28
N PHE A 60 -2.90 -9.98 -0.68
CA PHE A 60 -2.96 -10.21 0.76
C PHE A 60 -3.00 -11.71 1.06
N LEU A 61 -2.70 -12.07 2.31
CA LEU A 61 -2.81 -13.45 2.81
C LEU A 61 -3.99 -13.54 3.77
N HIS A 62 -4.99 -14.35 3.42
CA HIS A 62 -6.07 -14.73 4.32
C HIS A 62 -5.70 -15.98 5.11
N VAL A 63 -5.94 -15.98 6.41
CA VAL A 63 -5.66 -17.09 7.32
C VAL A 63 -6.95 -17.46 8.07
N PRO A 64 -7.85 -18.29 7.46
CA PRO A 64 -9.19 -18.53 8.00
C PRO A 64 -9.20 -19.06 9.43
N ALA A 65 -8.25 -19.95 9.77
CA ALA A 65 -8.16 -20.57 11.10
C ALA A 65 -7.82 -19.58 12.23
N LEU A 66 -7.32 -18.38 11.88
CA LEU A 66 -7.01 -17.30 12.81
C LEU A 66 -7.95 -16.10 12.68
N ASP A 67 -8.93 -16.15 11.77
CA ASP A 67 -9.80 -15.02 11.46
C ASP A 67 -8.99 -13.75 11.16
N MET A 68 -7.97 -13.89 10.29
CA MET A 68 -6.92 -12.90 10.09
C MET A 68 -6.62 -12.67 8.60
N ALA A 69 -6.33 -11.42 8.24
CA ALA A 69 -5.68 -11.07 6.98
C ALA A 69 -4.34 -10.36 7.23
N VAL A 70 -3.28 -10.80 6.56
CA VAL A 70 -1.99 -10.09 6.47
C VAL A 70 -1.99 -9.36 5.14
N THR A 71 -2.14 -8.04 5.18
CA THR A 71 -2.64 -7.27 4.03
C THR A 71 -1.56 -6.68 3.15
N GLY A 72 -0.29 -6.84 3.53
CA GLY A 72 0.77 -6.05 2.93
C GLY A 72 0.39 -4.57 2.98
N ASP A 73 0.60 -3.89 1.86
CA ASP A 73 0.31 -2.46 1.70
C ASP A 73 -1.06 -2.18 1.05
N VAL A 74 -1.99 -3.16 1.08
CA VAL A 74 -3.42 -2.88 0.84
C VAL A 74 -3.99 -2.01 1.96
N VAL A 75 -3.57 -2.24 3.21
CA VAL A 75 -4.04 -1.53 4.41
C VAL A 75 -2.85 -0.91 5.15
N TYR A 76 -3.05 0.30 5.68
CA TYR A 76 -2.06 1.03 6.47
C TYR A 76 -2.60 1.32 7.87
N ASN A 77 -1.72 1.38 8.86
CA ASN A 77 -2.09 1.68 10.25
C ASN A 77 -1.36 2.93 10.75
N ASP A 78 -2.10 4.04 10.80
CA ASP A 78 -1.62 5.34 11.28
C ASP A 78 -0.30 5.84 10.66
N VAL A 79 -0.03 5.44 9.43
CA VAL A 79 1.05 5.95 8.58
C VAL A 79 0.43 6.65 7.36
N HIS A 80 1.09 7.69 6.84
CA HIS A 80 0.73 8.29 5.55
C HIS A 80 0.96 7.28 4.42
N LEU A 81 -0.06 7.06 3.59
CA LEU A 81 -0.05 6.07 2.52
C LEU A 81 0.91 6.47 1.39
N TRP A 82 1.54 5.48 0.76
CA TRP A 82 2.31 5.64 -0.48
C TRP A 82 1.36 5.83 -1.67
N MET A 83 0.97 7.08 -1.94
CA MET A 83 0.09 7.43 -3.07
C MET A 83 0.87 7.65 -4.38
N THR A 84 2.19 7.46 -4.38
CA THR A 84 3.09 7.75 -5.51
C THR A 84 2.68 7.02 -6.80
N GLU A 85 2.17 5.79 -6.69
CA GLU A 85 1.71 4.99 -7.84
C GLU A 85 0.18 5.09 -8.05
N SER A 86 -0.47 5.92 -7.26
CA SER A 86 -1.91 6.22 -7.30
C SER A 86 -2.24 7.70 -7.60
N PRO A 87 -1.56 8.40 -8.54
CA PRO A 87 -1.81 9.83 -8.78
C PRO A 87 -3.15 10.11 -9.48
N SER A 88 -3.69 9.15 -10.25
CA SER A 88 -4.97 9.31 -10.95
C SER A 88 -6.17 8.94 -10.07
N GLN A 89 -7.37 9.41 -10.42
CA GLN A 89 -8.60 8.97 -9.74
C GLN A 89 -8.84 7.48 -9.96
N ALA A 90 -8.59 6.95 -11.17
CA ALA A 90 -8.80 5.54 -11.48
C ALA A 90 -7.93 4.60 -10.63
N LYS A 91 -6.67 4.97 -10.35
CA LYS A 91 -5.78 4.18 -9.47
C LYS A 91 -6.25 4.24 -8.00
N LYS A 92 -6.70 5.40 -7.52
CA LYS A 92 -7.31 5.54 -6.20
C LYS A 92 -8.58 4.68 -6.06
N ASP A 93 -9.43 4.68 -7.09
CA ASP A 93 -10.65 3.87 -7.12
C ASP A 93 -10.31 2.37 -7.15
N ALA A 94 -9.30 1.95 -7.92
CA ALA A 94 -8.82 0.58 -7.93
C ALA A 94 -8.28 0.12 -6.55
N TRP A 95 -7.61 1.01 -5.79
CA TRP A 95 -7.22 0.69 -4.41
C TRP A 95 -8.44 0.57 -3.48
N ILE A 96 -9.48 1.38 -3.68
CA ILE A 96 -10.73 1.20 -2.94
C ILE A 96 -11.38 -0.16 -3.28
N GLU A 97 -11.38 -0.57 -4.54
CA GLU A 97 -11.87 -1.90 -4.95
C GLU A 97 -11.08 -3.04 -4.27
N SER A 98 -9.75 -2.91 -4.15
CA SER A 98 -8.91 -3.85 -3.40
C SER A 98 -9.29 -3.95 -1.92
N LEU A 99 -9.65 -2.81 -1.30
CA LEU A 99 -10.13 -2.77 0.09
C LEU A 99 -11.50 -3.46 0.21
N ASP A 100 -12.38 -3.29 -0.78
CA ASP A 100 -13.70 -3.92 -0.81
C ASP A 100 -13.58 -5.45 -0.98
N GLU A 101 -12.64 -5.91 -1.82
CA GLU A 101 -12.35 -7.35 -1.96
C GLU A 101 -11.80 -7.94 -0.66
N LEU A 102 -10.86 -7.26 0.01
CA LEU A 102 -10.36 -7.67 1.32
C LEU A 102 -11.47 -7.72 2.39
N GLU A 103 -12.30 -6.67 2.47
CA GLU A 103 -13.39 -6.58 3.45
C GLU A 103 -14.43 -7.70 3.28
N ALA A 104 -14.62 -8.19 2.05
CA ALA A 104 -15.55 -9.29 1.77
C ALA A 104 -15.14 -10.64 2.39
N PHE A 105 -13.87 -10.80 2.81
CA PHE A 105 -13.42 -11.96 3.58
C PHE A 105 -13.79 -11.87 5.07
N ASP A 106 -14.32 -10.73 5.53
CA ASP A 106 -14.75 -10.47 6.91
C ASP A 106 -13.70 -10.83 7.98
N PRO A 107 -12.42 -10.42 7.84
CA PRO A 107 -11.38 -10.81 8.80
C PRO A 107 -11.56 -10.08 10.14
N GLY A 108 -11.59 -10.84 11.25
CA GLY A 108 -11.61 -10.29 12.60
C GLY A 108 -10.33 -9.54 12.99
N MET A 109 -9.20 -9.87 12.36
CA MET A 109 -7.90 -9.22 12.55
C MET A 109 -7.27 -8.83 11.21
N VAL A 110 -6.73 -7.61 11.13
CA VAL A 110 -6.04 -7.10 9.95
C VAL A 110 -4.66 -6.61 10.35
N ILE A 111 -3.63 -7.24 9.77
CA ILE A 111 -2.22 -6.92 9.99
C ILE A 111 -1.69 -6.14 8.77
N ALA A 112 -1.55 -4.83 8.92
CA ALA A 112 -0.94 -3.97 7.91
C ALA A 112 0.59 -4.17 7.82
N SER A 113 1.20 -3.80 6.68
CA SER A 113 2.67 -3.77 6.59
C SER A 113 3.25 -2.56 7.31
N HIS A 114 2.68 -1.37 7.06
CA HIS A 114 3.13 -0.11 7.67
C HIS A 114 2.34 0.28 8.91
N HIS A 115 3.09 0.39 10.01
CA HIS A 115 2.56 0.55 11.35
C HIS A 115 3.21 1.69 12.12
N LYS A 116 2.38 2.54 12.73
CA LYS A 116 2.84 3.40 13.82
C LYS A 116 3.22 2.54 15.03
N PRO A 117 4.35 2.81 15.71
CA PRO A 117 4.70 2.11 16.95
C PRO A 117 3.56 2.19 17.99
N GLY A 118 3.09 1.03 18.45
CA GLY A 118 1.96 0.92 19.38
C GLY A 118 0.58 1.08 18.74
N GLY A 119 0.49 1.16 17.40
CA GLY A 119 -0.76 1.08 16.67
C GLY A 119 -1.44 -0.28 16.89
N VAL A 120 -2.77 -0.28 16.84
CA VAL A 120 -3.58 -1.48 17.08
C VAL A 120 -3.96 -2.09 15.74
N ASP A 121 -3.66 -3.38 15.58
CA ASP A 121 -4.14 -4.17 14.45
C ASP A 121 -5.66 -4.42 14.56
N GLY A 122 -6.34 -4.46 13.43
CA GLY A 122 -7.79 -4.69 13.43
C GLY A 122 -8.50 -4.23 12.16
N ALA A 123 -9.68 -4.80 11.94
CA ALA A 123 -10.49 -4.58 10.73
C ALA A 123 -10.82 -3.09 10.47
N PHE A 124 -10.90 -2.27 11.52
CA PHE A 124 -11.14 -0.83 11.39
C PHE A 124 -10.07 -0.09 10.55
N ASN A 125 -8.86 -0.66 10.41
CA ASN A 125 -7.83 -0.09 9.56
C ASN A 125 -8.19 -0.12 8.06
N ILE A 126 -9.09 -1.01 7.63
CA ILE A 126 -9.61 -1.03 6.25
C ILE A 126 -10.33 0.29 5.94
N GLU A 127 -11.33 0.66 6.74
CA GLU A 127 -12.04 1.95 6.54
C GLU A 127 -11.10 3.13 6.79
N ALA A 128 -10.20 3.07 7.77
CA ALA A 128 -9.23 4.15 8.01
C ALA A 128 -8.29 4.38 6.81
N THR A 129 -7.98 3.33 6.04
CA THR A 129 -7.22 3.42 4.79
C THR A 129 -8.09 3.99 3.67
N ARG A 130 -9.31 3.50 3.53
CA ARG A 130 -10.32 3.97 2.56
C ARG A 130 -10.60 5.47 2.70
N ASP A 131 -10.81 5.93 3.93
CA ASP A 131 -11.04 7.33 4.28
C ASP A 131 -9.84 8.22 3.92
N TYR A 132 -8.63 7.73 4.15
CA TYR A 132 -7.42 8.44 3.76
C TYR A 132 -7.35 8.63 2.24
N ILE A 133 -7.56 7.57 1.46
CA ILE A 133 -7.51 7.62 -0.02
C ILE A 133 -8.55 8.59 -0.56
N ARG A 134 -9.79 8.50 -0.08
CA ARG A 134 -10.89 9.41 -0.46
C ARG A 134 -10.55 10.85 -0.12
N LYS A 135 -10.09 11.12 1.11
CA LYS A 135 -9.75 12.47 1.57
C LYS A 135 -8.57 13.04 0.79
N PHE A 136 -7.53 12.25 0.54
CA PHE A 136 -6.40 12.65 -0.30
C PHE A 136 -6.87 13.04 -1.70
N GLY A 137 -7.75 12.23 -2.32
CA GLY A 137 -8.31 12.54 -3.64
C GLY A 137 -9.13 13.82 -3.70
N VAL A 138 -9.87 14.16 -2.64
CA VAL A 138 -10.57 15.46 -2.52
C VAL A 138 -9.57 16.61 -2.41
N LEU A 139 -8.62 16.51 -1.48
CA LEU A 139 -7.64 17.58 -1.22
C LEU A 139 -6.73 17.82 -2.45
N ALA A 140 -6.40 16.77 -3.19
CA ALA A 140 -5.62 16.86 -4.43
C ALA A 140 -6.31 17.71 -5.51
N LYS A 141 -7.65 17.71 -5.57
CA LYS A 141 -8.42 18.55 -6.50
C LYS A 141 -8.50 20.01 -6.06
N GLU A 142 -8.37 20.26 -4.76
CA GLU A 142 -8.41 21.61 -4.18
C GLU A 142 -7.05 22.31 -4.19
N ALA A 143 -5.96 21.55 -4.12
CA ALA A 143 -4.61 22.09 -4.05
C ALA A 143 -4.10 22.49 -5.44
N GLY A 144 -3.38 23.61 -5.51
CA GLY A 144 -2.74 24.08 -6.74
C GLY A 144 -1.36 23.45 -6.99
N ASN A 145 -0.73 22.87 -5.97
CA ASN A 145 0.60 22.25 -6.04
C ASN A 145 0.85 21.26 -4.89
N ALA A 146 1.99 20.58 -4.95
CA ALA A 146 2.39 19.57 -3.97
C ALA A 146 2.55 20.13 -2.53
N GLU A 147 3.05 21.35 -2.36
CA GLU A 147 3.24 21.98 -1.04
C GLU A 147 1.89 22.28 -0.37
N GLU A 148 0.95 22.83 -1.14
CA GLU A 148 -0.41 23.07 -0.65
C GLU A 148 -1.12 21.75 -0.29
N LEU A 149 -1.00 20.73 -1.14
CA LEU A 149 -1.57 19.40 -0.86
C LEU A 149 -0.97 18.79 0.41
N TYR A 150 0.35 18.86 0.56
CA TYR A 150 1.06 18.37 1.74
C TYR A 150 0.52 19.02 3.02
N GLY A 151 0.41 20.35 3.04
CA GLY A 151 -0.15 21.08 4.18
C GLY A 151 -1.60 20.69 4.50
N LYS A 152 -2.44 20.54 3.47
CA LYS A 152 -3.84 20.11 3.63
C LYS A 152 -3.96 18.69 4.19
N VAL A 153 -3.16 17.74 3.70
CA VAL A 153 -3.21 16.34 4.16
C VAL A 153 -2.66 16.21 5.58
N LEU A 154 -1.59 16.95 5.93
CA LEU A 154 -1.11 17.02 7.31
C LEU A 154 -2.16 17.57 8.27
N ALA A 155 -2.87 18.63 7.88
CA ALA A 155 -3.94 19.17 8.70
C ALA A 155 -5.10 18.18 8.90
N ALA A 156 -5.41 17.37 7.87
CA ALA A 156 -6.45 16.35 7.94
C ALA A 156 -6.04 15.12 8.77
N PHE A 157 -4.75 14.75 8.76
CA PHE A 157 -4.23 13.54 9.41
C PHE A 157 -2.97 13.83 10.26
N PRO A 158 -3.05 14.71 11.28
CA PRO A 158 -1.86 15.24 11.97
C PRO A 158 -1.13 14.21 12.86
N GLN A 159 -1.74 13.07 13.13
CA GLN A 159 -1.21 12.03 14.02
C GLN A 159 -0.52 10.89 13.29
N ARG A 160 -0.60 10.86 11.95
CA ARG A 160 0.03 9.84 11.12
C ARG A 160 1.53 10.11 10.97
N ILE A 161 2.33 9.05 10.97
CA ILE A 161 3.78 9.13 10.74
C ILE A 161 4.10 8.99 9.25
N GLY A 162 5.38 9.11 8.86
CA GLY A 162 5.79 8.91 7.47
C GLY A 162 5.75 10.18 6.62
N LEU A 163 6.24 11.32 7.15
CA LEU A 163 6.21 12.62 6.46
C LEU A 163 6.92 12.62 5.10
N ALA A 164 8.02 11.88 4.96
CA ALA A 164 8.72 11.75 3.68
C ALA A 164 7.85 11.03 2.63
N VAL A 165 7.11 9.99 3.04
CA VAL A 165 6.16 9.28 2.16
C VAL A 165 5.02 10.20 1.73
N LEU A 166 4.49 11.01 2.65
CA LEU A 166 3.49 12.01 2.30
C LEU A 166 4.05 13.01 1.28
N TRP A 167 5.27 13.50 1.47
CA TRP A 167 5.88 14.46 0.53
C TRP A 167 6.03 13.87 -0.88
N LEU A 168 6.55 12.65 -0.99
CA LEU A 168 6.68 11.94 -2.27
C LEU A 168 5.32 11.72 -2.94
N SER A 169 4.33 11.31 -2.16
CA SER A 169 2.94 11.15 -2.61
C SER A 169 2.35 12.45 -3.16
N CYS A 170 2.59 13.58 -2.49
CA CYS A 170 2.16 14.89 -2.96
C CYS A 170 2.90 15.32 -4.23
N MET A 171 4.20 15.08 -4.34
CA MET A 171 4.94 15.38 -5.57
C MET A 171 4.41 14.58 -6.77
N ALA A 172 4.17 13.29 -6.59
CA ALA A 172 3.66 12.42 -7.66
C ALA A 172 2.27 12.83 -8.16
N GLN A 173 1.45 13.44 -7.31
CA GLN A 173 0.13 13.95 -7.69
C GLN A 173 0.19 15.11 -8.70
N PHE A 174 1.32 15.84 -8.77
CA PHE A 174 1.53 17.01 -9.64
C PHE A 174 2.71 16.85 -10.62
N ALA A 175 3.20 15.61 -10.78
CA ALA A 175 4.29 15.29 -11.71
C ALA A 175 3.79 15.17 -13.16
#